data_AF-A0A0D3LG88-F1
#
_entry.id   AF-A0A0D3LG88-F1
#
_cell.length_a   1.000
_cell.length_b   1.000
_cell.length_c   1.000
_cell.angle_alpha   90.00
_cell.angle_beta   90.00
_cell.angle_gamma   90.00
#
_symmetry.space_group_name_H-M   'P 1'
#
loop_
_entity.id
_entity.type
_entity.pdbx_description
1 polymer ?
#
loop_
_entity_poly.entity_id
_entity_poly.type
_entity_poly.pdbx_seq_one_letter_code
_entity_poly.pdbx_strand_id
1 'polypeptide(L)'
;MVDSIKPSFVLDFNNDVELEQNEKVKAYLTIGIEKGVHKKYKTIRRKKWYKIPSIGSPTDGFFFRRSDQYPKIIKNEAQVLSTDSAYILSMQTGYNIESLVYSFYNSVTLAFAELYGRYYGGGVLELTPNEFRKLPVPYMNLSVEDFSSFALMFKNKASINEVCAKNDYSILTSSILNIDNEVIDKVSQIRKKLIMRRIKKEGSC
;
A
#
# COMPACT_ATOMS: atom_id res chain seq x y z
N MET A 1 26.94 -5.01 8.32
CA MET A 1 26.09 -4.74 7.13
C MET A 1 25.06 -5.84 7.06
N VAL A 2 23.80 -5.51 6.78
CA VAL A 2 22.75 -6.52 6.58
C VAL A 2 23.02 -7.17 5.23
N ASP A 3 23.18 -8.49 5.23
CA ASP A 3 23.34 -9.32 4.04
C ASP A 3 22.06 -9.20 3.19
N SER A 4 22.16 -8.68 1.96
CA SER A 4 21.00 -8.26 1.15
C SER A 4 20.09 -9.41 0.72
N ILE A 5 20.51 -10.66 0.96
CA ILE A 5 19.82 -11.89 0.58
C ILE A 5 19.05 -12.49 1.77
N LYS A 6 19.29 -12.04 3.00
CA LYS A 6 18.66 -12.63 4.20
C LYS A 6 17.45 -11.83 4.67
N PRO A 7 16.37 -12.52 5.11
CA PRO A 7 15.22 -11.84 5.71
C PRO A 7 15.68 -11.04 6.93
N SER A 8 15.18 -9.81 7.04
CA SER A 8 15.40 -8.96 8.21
C SER A 8 14.26 -9.14 9.19
N PHE A 9 14.58 -9.54 10.41
CA PHE A 9 13.61 -9.69 11.48
C PHE A 9 13.59 -8.46 12.37
N VAL A 10 12.41 -8.14 12.93
CA VAL A 10 12.28 -7.13 13.97
C VAL A 10 12.79 -7.72 15.28
N LEU A 11 13.74 -7.04 15.92
CA LEU A 11 14.14 -7.37 17.29
C LEU A 11 13.06 -6.90 18.26
N ASP A 12 12.24 -7.83 18.73
CA ASP A 12 11.17 -7.57 19.70
C ASP A 12 11.63 -7.85 21.13
N PHE A 13 11.77 -6.79 21.93
CA PHE A 13 12.09 -6.86 23.35
C PHE A 13 10.85 -6.73 24.26
N ASN A 14 9.63 -6.77 23.72
CA ASN A 14 8.42 -6.53 24.52
C ASN A 14 8.10 -7.68 25.47
N ASN A 15 8.27 -8.92 25.03
CA ASN A 15 7.69 -10.10 25.68
C ASN A 15 8.58 -10.80 26.71
N ASP A 16 9.81 -10.32 26.93
CA ASP A 16 10.77 -11.03 27.77
C ASP A 16 11.39 -10.16 28.86
N VAL A 17 11.30 -10.64 30.10
CA VAL A 17 11.81 -9.95 31.29
C VAL A 17 13.29 -10.29 31.52
N GLU A 18 13.75 -11.45 31.04
CA GLU A 18 15.12 -11.94 31.24
C GLU A 18 16.12 -11.42 30.18
N LEU A 19 15.63 -10.87 29.06
CA LEU A 19 16.50 -10.35 27.98
C LEU A 19 17.40 -9.20 28.42
N GLU A 20 17.05 -8.46 29.48
CA GLU A 20 17.90 -7.40 30.05
C GLU A 20 19.16 -7.95 30.72
N GLN A 21 19.16 -9.23 31.09
CA GLN A 21 20.32 -9.91 31.67
C GLN A 21 21.25 -10.51 30.60
N ASN A 22 20.79 -10.59 29.34
CA ASN A 22 21.56 -11.15 28.24
C ASN A 22 22.69 -10.20 27.80
N GLU A 23 23.94 -10.65 27.86
CA GLU A 23 25.11 -9.84 27.52
C GLU A 23 25.11 -9.34 26.07
N LYS A 24 24.59 -10.10 25.11
CA LYS A 24 24.47 -9.65 23.71
C LYS A 24 23.45 -8.52 23.57
N VAL A 25 22.37 -8.57 24.34
CA VAL A 25 21.35 -7.50 24.36
C VAL A 25 21.95 -6.25 24.99
N LYS A 26 22.63 -6.36 26.14
CA LYS A 26 23.33 -5.24 26.77
C LYS A 26 24.32 -4.58 25.81
N ALA A 27 25.16 -5.38 25.14
CA ALA A 27 26.10 -4.88 24.15
C ALA A 27 25.40 -4.12 22.99
N TYR A 28 24.29 -4.66 22.48
CA TYR A 28 23.50 -3.99 21.44
C TYR A 28 22.88 -2.67 21.93
N LEU A 29 22.36 -2.64 23.16
CA LEU A 29 21.81 -1.43 23.77
C LEU A 29 22.88 -0.37 24.01
N THR A 30 24.09 -0.76 24.42
CA THR A 30 25.23 0.15 24.58
C THR A 30 25.55 0.89 23.29
N ILE A 31 25.55 0.21 22.14
CA ILE A 31 25.73 0.86 20.82
C ILE A 31 24.66 1.94 20.60
N GLY A 32 23.41 1.68 20.98
CA GLY A 32 22.33 2.67 20.91
C GLY A 32 22.50 3.84 21.88
N ILE A 33 23.08 3.60 23.05
CA ILE A 33 23.40 4.65 24.04
C ILE A 33 24.51 5.55 23.52
N GLU A 34 25.60 4.98 23.04
CA GLU A 34 26.74 5.69 22.44
C GLU A 34 26.31 6.53 21.23
N LYS A 35 25.37 6.02 20.42
CA LYS A 35 24.76 6.76 19.29
C LYS A 35 23.70 7.79 19.71
N GLY A 36 23.44 7.96 21.01
CA GLY A 36 22.43 8.90 21.52
C GLY A 36 20.99 8.55 21.15
N VAL A 37 20.70 7.31 20.72
CA VAL A 37 19.36 6.88 20.29
C VAL A 37 18.35 7.04 21.42
N HIS A 38 18.74 6.72 22.65
CA HIS A 38 17.91 6.87 23.85
C HIS A 38 17.47 8.32 24.15
N LYS A 39 18.18 9.32 23.60
CA LYS A 39 17.88 10.76 23.79
C LYS A 39 17.03 11.37 22.68
N LYS A 40 16.73 10.62 21.61
CA LYS A 40 15.93 11.14 20.48
C LYS A 40 14.47 11.39 20.91
N TYR A 41 13.80 12.27 20.17
CA TYR A 41 12.45 12.76 20.46
C TYR A 41 11.42 11.66 20.82
N LYS A 42 11.38 10.56 20.04
CA LYS A 42 10.42 9.47 20.28
C LYS A 42 10.83 8.55 21.43
N THR A 43 12.13 8.32 21.61
CA THR A 43 12.69 7.33 22.53
C THR A 43 12.79 7.87 23.95
N ILE A 44 13.07 9.17 24.12
CA ILE A 44 13.13 9.83 25.44
C ILE A 44 11.78 9.82 26.17
N ARG A 45 10.68 9.73 25.41
CA ARG A 45 9.31 9.69 25.94
C ARG A 45 8.85 8.29 26.35
N ARG A 46 9.68 7.26 26.16
CA ARG A 46 9.33 5.86 26.48
C ARG A 46 9.98 5.45 27.79
N LYS A 47 9.25 4.72 28.65
CA LYS A 47 9.79 4.14 29.89
C LYS A 47 11.01 3.22 29.62
N LYS A 48 10.92 2.39 28.58
CA LYS A 48 12.03 1.60 28.04
C LYS A 48 12.27 2.03 26.59
N TRP A 49 13.31 2.83 26.36
CA TRP A 49 13.55 3.50 25.08
C TRP A 49 13.75 2.53 23.89
N TYR A 50 14.26 1.34 24.19
CA TYR A 50 14.57 0.28 23.22
C TYR A 50 13.39 -0.65 22.92
N LYS A 51 12.27 -0.55 23.65
CA LYS A 51 11.05 -1.32 23.35
C LYS A 51 10.24 -0.61 22.26
N ILE A 52 9.86 -1.35 21.22
CA ILE A 52 9.03 -0.85 20.11
C ILE A 52 7.57 -0.93 20.55
N PRO A 53 6.84 0.20 20.61
CA PRO A 53 5.42 0.15 20.96
C PRO A 53 4.61 -0.53 19.85
N SER A 54 3.68 -1.40 20.25
CA SER A 54 2.64 -1.97 19.37
C SER A 54 3.17 -2.60 18.08
N ILE A 55 4.01 -3.63 18.22
CA ILE A 55 4.36 -4.49 17.08
C ILE A 55 3.10 -5.24 16.67
N GLY A 56 2.59 -4.94 15.47
CA GLY A 56 1.41 -5.60 14.92
C GLY A 56 1.68 -7.04 14.49
N SER A 57 0.62 -7.75 14.13
CA SER A 57 0.73 -9.02 13.40
C SER A 57 0.83 -8.75 11.88
N PRO A 58 1.33 -9.72 11.10
CA PRO A 58 1.13 -9.72 9.66
C PRO A 58 -0.36 -9.56 9.32
N THR A 59 -0.65 -8.86 8.23
CA THR A 59 -2.02 -8.56 7.78
C THR A 59 -2.24 -9.00 6.35
N ASP A 60 -3.45 -8.87 5.82
CA ASP A 60 -3.81 -9.41 4.51
C ASP A 60 -3.11 -8.70 3.34
N GLY A 61 -2.84 -7.40 3.48
CA GLY A 61 -2.16 -6.64 2.44
C GLY A 61 -1.67 -5.27 2.89
N PHE A 62 -1.08 -4.57 1.92
CA PHE A 62 -0.53 -3.23 2.09
C PHE A 62 -1.03 -2.28 1.02
N PHE A 63 -1.26 -1.03 1.41
CA PHE A 63 -1.46 0.09 0.49
C PHE A 63 -0.26 1.04 0.60
N PHE A 64 0.45 1.27 -0.49
CA PHE A 64 1.58 2.20 -0.51
C PHE A 64 1.06 3.63 -0.59
N ARG A 65 1.38 4.42 0.45
CA ARG A 65 0.87 5.78 0.62
C ARG A 65 1.21 6.69 -0.56
N ARG A 66 2.37 6.48 -1.18
CA ARG A 66 2.89 7.27 -2.29
C ARG A 66 3.08 6.41 -3.52
N SER A 67 2.73 6.98 -4.66
CA SER A 67 2.90 6.34 -5.96
C SER A 67 3.32 7.35 -7.01
N ASP A 68 4.27 6.95 -7.84
CA ASP A 68 4.61 7.67 -9.06
C ASP A 68 3.53 7.43 -10.14
N GLN A 69 3.40 6.21 -10.66
CA GLN A 69 2.44 5.99 -11.75
C GLN A 69 0.98 5.86 -11.28
N TYR A 70 0.72 5.02 -10.27
CA TYR A 70 -0.63 4.75 -9.74
C TYR A 70 -0.55 4.11 -8.35
N PRO A 71 -1.58 4.26 -7.48
CA PRO A 71 -1.59 3.67 -6.14
C PRO A 71 -1.53 2.14 -6.19
N LYS A 72 -0.80 1.52 -5.26
CA LYS A 72 -0.59 0.07 -5.25
C LYS A 72 -1.16 -0.58 -4.00
N ILE A 73 -2.00 -1.59 -4.20
CA ILE A 73 -2.35 -2.60 -3.20
C ILE A 73 -1.55 -3.87 -3.47
N ILE A 74 -0.93 -4.43 -2.43
CA ILE A 74 -0.15 -5.66 -2.48
C ILE A 74 -0.71 -6.66 -1.46
N LYS A 75 -1.04 -7.87 -1.90
CA LYS A 75 -1.36 -9.01 -1.02
C LYS A 75 -0.11 -9.42 -0.25
N ASN A 76 -0.22 -9.58 1.06
CA ASN A 76 0.89 -9.95 1.93
C ASN A 76 1.01 -11.47 2.08
N GLU A 77 1.41 -12.14 1.00
CA GLU A 77 1.58 -13.59 1.02
C GLU A 77 2.80 -14.02 1.87
N ALA A 78 3.82 -13.16 1.94
CA ALA A 78 5.04 -13.42 2.70
C ALA A 78 4.89 -13.31 4.22
N GLN A 79 3.69 -12.97 4.73
CA GLN A 79 3.43 -12.79 6.16
C GLN A 79 4.42 -11.84 6.84
N VAL A 80 4.79 -10.75 6.15
CA VAL A 80 5.74 -9.75 6.65
C VAL A 80 5.03 -8.63 7.40
N LEU A 81 5.78 -7.92 8.25
CA LEU A 81 5.33 -6.70 8.90
C LEU A 81 5.57 -5.49 8.00
N SER A 82 4.72 -4.46 8.15
CA SER A 82 4.91 -3.20 7.45
C SER A 82 5.80 -2.23 8.24
N THR A 83 6.51 -1.36 7.51
CA THR A 83 7.13 -0.17 8.08
C THR A 83 6.18 1.04 7.94
N ASP A 84 6.65 2.25 8.22
CA ASP A 84 5.87 3.49 8.05
C ASP A 84 5.66 3.93 6.59
N SER A 85 6.15 3.14 5.62
CA SER A 85 6.00 3.40 4.18
C SER A 85 4.64 2.99 3.60
N ALA A 86 3.89 2.11 4.27
CA ALA A 86 2.62 1.61 3.79
C ALA A 86 1.55 1.59 4.88
N TYR A 87 0.30 1.64 4.45
CA TYR A 87 -0.84 1.33 5.30
C TYR A 87 -1.12 -0.15 5.26
N ILE A 88 -1.51 -0.66 6.41
CA ILE A 88 -1.85 -2.04 6.65
C ILE A 88 -3.33 -2.22 6.30
N LEU A 89 -3.65 -3.29 5.57
CA LEU A 89 -5.02 -3.66 5.19
C LEU A 89 -5.41 -4.97 5.90
N SER A 90 -6.55 -4.94 6.56
CA SER A 90 -7.19 -6.11 7.17
C SER A 90 -8.61 -6.23 6.61
N MET A 91 -8.92 -7.39 6.05
CA MET A 91 -10.20 -7.66 5.42
C MET A 91 -11.25 -7.96 6.48
N GLN A 92 -12.46 -7.43 6.25
CA GLN A 92 -13.62 -7.77 7.06
C GLN A 92 -14.18 -9.14 6.64
N THR A 93 -14.92 -9.79 7.54
CA THR A 93 -15.62 -11.05 7.25
C THR A 93 -16.47 -10.92 5.99
N GLY A 94 -16.38 -11.91 5.09
CA GLY A 94 -17.08 -11.91 3.80
C GLY A 94 -16.33 -11.21 2.66
N TYR A 95 -15.20 -10.56 2.94
CA TYR A 95 -14.34 -9.95 1.94
C TYR A 95 -12.95 -10.60 1.94
N ASN A 96 -12.26 -10.58 0.80
CA ASN A 96 -10.90 -11.08 0.69
C ASN A 96 -9.99 -10.11 -0.08
N ILE A 97 -8.69 -10.19 0.19
CA ILE A 97 -7.70 -9.26 -0.35
C ILE A 97 -7.54 -9.39 -1.86
N GLU A 98 -7.71 -10.59 -2.40
CA GLU A 98 -7.56 -10.88 -3.84
C GLU A 98 -8.65 -10.18 -4.65
N SER A 99 -9.89 -10.29 -4.19
CA SER A 99 -11.06 -9.61 -4.73
C SER A 99 -10.94 -8.09 -4.60
N LEU A 100 -10.44 -7.58 -3.46
CA LEU A 100 -10.16 -6.15 -3.29
C LEU A 100 -9.10 -5.66 -4.30
N VAL A 101 -7.98 -6.39 -4.43
CA VAL A 101 -6.90 -6.04 -5.35
C VAL A 101 -7.42 -5.97 -6.78
N TYR A 102 -8.17 -6.97 -7.24
CA TYR A 102 -8.79 -6.96 -8.57
C TYR A 102 -9.73 -5.77 -8.75
N SER A 103 -10.64 -5.57 -7.79
CA SER A 103 -11.68 -4.53 -7.82
C SER A 103 -11.10 -3.12 -7.81
N PHE A 104 -9.95 -2.93 -7.18
CA PHE A 104 -9.30 -1.62 -7.04
C PHE A 104 -8.78 -1.07 -8.38
N TYR A 105 -8.33 -1.92 -9.29
CA TYR A 105 -7.69 -1.50 -10.54
C TYR A 105 -8.70 -1.31 -11.68
N ASN A 106 -9.58 -0.33 -11.53
CA ASN A 106 -10.46 0.18 -12.58
C ASN A 106 -10.32 1.71 -12.72
N SER A 107 -10.78 2.27 -13.82
CA SER A 107 -10.64 3.68 -14.16
C SER A 107 -11.44 4.61 -13.26
N VAL A 108 -12.59 4.18 -12.72
CA VAL A 108 -13.35 4.98 -11.75
C VAL A 108 -12.53 5.12 -10.47
N THR A 109 -12.16 4.02 -9.82
CA THR A 109 -11.37 4.02 -8.58
C THR A 109 -10.10 4.86 -8.76
N LEU A 110 -9.36 4.65 -9.85
CA LEU A 110 -8.09 5.33 -10.07
C LEU A 110 -8.25 6.79 -10.49
N ALA A 111 -9.37 7.19 -11.13
CA ALA A 111 -9.69 8.61 -11.33
C ALA A 111 -9.96 9.31 -10.00
N PHE A 112 -10.71 8.67 -9.10
CA PHE A 112 -10.97 9.21 -7.77
C PHE A 112 -9.71 9.27 -6.90
N ALA A 113 -8.79 8.33 -7.07
CA ALA A 113 -7.47 8.40 -6.45
C ALA A 113 -6.70 9.64 -6.88
N GLU A 114 -6.75 9.99 -8.17
CA GLU A 114 -6.16 11.23 -8.67
C GLU A 114 -6.90 12.46 -8.11
N LEU A 115 -8.24 12.45 -8.03
CA LEU A 115 -9.02 13.60 -7.55
C LEU A 115 -8.85 13.88 -6.06
N TYR A 116 -8.75 12.84 -5.23
CA TYR A 116 -8.66 12.96 -3.77
C TYR A 116 -7.22 13.00 -3.26
N GLY A 117 -6.28 12.47 -4.05
CA GLY A 117 -4.88 12.44 -3.67
C GLY A 117 -4.22 13.82 -3.73
N ARG A 118 -3.14 13.95 -2.98
CA ARG A 118 -2.28 15.13 -2.95
C ARG A 118 -1.11 14.92 -3.87
N TYR A 119 -0.64 16.00 -4.48
CA TYR A 119 0.52 15.96 -5.36
C TYR A 119 1.69 16.68 -4.71
N TYR A 120 2.86 16.04 -4.73
CA TYR A 120 4.12 16.65 -4.36
C TYR A 120 4.99 16.86 -5.60
N GLY A 121 6.09 17.62 -5.45
CA GLY A 121 7.03 17.88 -6.55
C GLY A 121 7.47 16.59 -7.27
N GLY A 122 7.66 16.69 -8.58
CA GLY A 122 7.94 15.54 -9.45
C GLY A 122 6.74 14.65 -9.76
N GLY A 123 5.51 15.09 -9.43
CA GLY A 123 4.28 14.39 -9.80
C GLY A 123 3.90 13.23 -8.89
N VAL A 124 4.54 13.07 -7.72
CA VAL A 124 4.22 11.99 -6.77
C VAL A 124 2.81 12.16 -6.21
N LEU A 125 1.96 11.15 -6.38
CA LEU A 125 0.63 11.06 -5.78
C LEU A 125 0.74 10.49 -4.38
N GLU A 126 0.08 11.12 -3.41
CA GLU A 126 -0.08 10.60 -2.06
C GLU A 126 -1.55 10.53 -1.67
N LEU A 127 -1.95 9.42 -1.06
CA LEU A 127 -3.25 9.25 -0.43
C LEU A 127 -3.06 9.02 1.06
N THR A 128 -3.67 9.84 1.90
CA THR A 128 -3.82 9.61 3.34
C THR A 128 -4.85 8.51 3.62
N PRO A 129 -4.96 7.96 4.84
CA PRO A 129 -5.94 6.92 5.13
C PRO A 129 -7.38 7.42 4.94
N ASN A 130 -7.62 8.71 5.18
CA ASN A 130 -8.95 9.30 5.00
C ASN A 130 -9.32 9.46 3.53
N GLU A 131 -8.37 9.82 2.66
CA GLU A 131 -8.60 9.90 1.22
C GLU A 131 -8.76 8.49 0.62
N PHE A 132 -7.92 7.53 1.05
CA PHE A 132 -8.03 6.13 0.64
C PHE A 132 -9.41 5.51 0.97
N ARG A 133 -9.93 5.74 2.19
CA ARG A 133 -11.25 5.22 2.60
C ARG A 133 -12.43 5.79 1.80
N LYS A 134 -12.25 6.92 1.13
CA LYS A 134 -13.30 7.56 0.31
C LYS A 134 -13.32 7.06 -1.12
N LEU A 135 -12.34 6.27 -1.54
CA LEU A 135 -12.27 5.78 -2.91
C LEU A 135 -13.48 4.86 -3.19
N PRO A 136 -14.24 5.11 -4.27
CA PRO A 136 -15.23 4.15 -4.71
C PRO A 136 -14.48 2.93 -5.23
N VAL A 137 -14.78 1.76 -4.66
CA VAL A 137 -14.24 0.47 -5.11
C VAL A 137 -15.42 -0.47 -5.33
N PRO A 138 -15.90 -0.64 -6.58
CA PRO A 138 -16.95 -1.59 -6.88
C PRO A 138 -16.43 -3.00 -6.66
N TYR A 139 -16.80 -3.60 -5.54
CA TYR A 139 -16.24 -4.85 -5.10
C TYR A 139 -16.85 -6.03 -5.86
N MET A 140 -15.98 -6.80 -6.52
CA MET A 140 -16.30 -8.04 -7.21
C MET A 140 -15.61 -9.20 -6.48
N ASN A 141 -16.39 -10.20 -6.08
CA ASN A 141 -15.83 -11.45 -5.57
C ASN A 141 -15.19 -12.23 -6.71
N LEU A 142 -13.93 -12.62 -6.53
CA LEU A 142 -13.19 -13.46 -7.47
C LEU A 142 -12.92 -14.84 -6.88
N SER A 143 -12.90 -15.83 -7.76
CA SER A 143 -12.31 -17.13 -7.47
C SER A 143 -10.77 -17.03 -7.40
N VAL A 144 -10.13 -18.03 -6.81
CA VAL A 144 -8.67 -18.10 -6.72
C VAL A 144 -8.05 -18.23 -8.12
N GLU A 145 -8.71 -18.95 -9.02
CA GLU A 145 -8.30 -19.17 -10.41
C GLU A 145 -8.37 -17.87 -11.23
N ASP A 146 -9.46 -17.11 -11.07
CA ASP A 146 -9.63 -15.82 -11.72
C ASP A 146 -8.59 -14.82 -11.21
N PHE A 147 -8.34 -14.79 -9.89
CA PHE A 147 -7.32 -13.92 -9.32
C PHE A 147 -5.92 -14.30 -9.81
N SER A 148 -5.61 -15.59 -9.91
CA SER A 148 -4.33 -16.07 -10.43
C SER A 148 -4.11 -15.64 -11.88
N SER A 149 -5.16 -15.72 -12.70
CA SER A 149 -5.15 -15.25 -14.09
C SER A 149 -4.97 -13.73 -14.17
N PHE A 150 -5.66 -12.99 -13.30
CA PHE A 150 -5.50 -11.55 -13.16
C PHE A 150 -4.08 -11.18 -12.72
N ALA A 151 -3.50 -11.88 -11.74
CA ALA A 151 -2.17 -11.60 -11.20
C ALA A 151 -1.09 -11.80 -12.28
N LEU A 152 -1.20 -12.85 -13.11
CA LEU A 152 -0.31 -13.08 -14.24
C LEU A 152 -0.41 -11.95 -15.28
N MET A 153 -1.64 -11.56 -15.63
CA MET A 153 -1.88 -10.43 -16.54
C MET A 153 -1.34 -9.12 -15.97
N PHE A 154 -1.57 -8.85 -14.68
CA PHE A 154 -1.06 -7.67 -13.99
C PHE A 154 0.47 -7.65 -13.93
N LYS A 155 1.13 -8.82 -13.81
CA LYS A 155 2.59 -8.93 -13.84
C LYS A 155 3.16 -8.60 -15.21
N ASN A 156 2.48 -9.03 -16.28
CA ASN A 156 2.95 -8.92 -17.66
C ASN A 156 2.47 -7.67 -18.42
N LYS A 157 1.60 -6.85 -17.82
CA LYS A 157 1.07 -5.62 -18.44
C LYS A 157 2.20 -4.68 -18.85
N ALA A 158 2.08 -4.02 -20.01
CA ALA A 158 2.99 -2.93 -20.37
C ALA A 158 2.60 -1.63 -19.64
N SER A 159 1.31 -1.46 -19.33
CA SER A 159 0.83 -0.31 -18.58
C SER A 159 -0.40 -0.64 -17.72
N ILE A 160 -0.66 0.19 -16.70
CA ILE A 160 -1.89 0.06 -15.89
C ILE A 160 -3.17 0.30 -16.72
N ASN A 161 -3.07 0.95 -17.88
CA ASN A 161 -4.22 1.18 -18.75
C ASN A 161 -4.76 -0.12 -19.34
N GLU A 162 -3.91 -1.12 -19.62
CA GLU A 162 -4.35 -2.43 -20.12
C GLU A 162 -5.19 -3.17 -19.09
N VAL A 163 -4.74 -3.15 -17.83
CA VAL A 163 -5.48 -3.74 -16.71
C VAL A 163 -6.84 -3.06 -16.58
N CYS A 164 -6.86 -1.73 -16.58
CA CYS A 164 -8.11 -1.02 -16.41
C CYS A 164 -9.03 -1.19 -17.61
N ALA A 165 -8.55 -1.19 -18.85
CA ALA A 165 -9.41 -1.46 -20.01
C ALA A 165 -10.13 -2.81 -19.90
N LYS A 166 -9.42 -3.85 -19.41
CA LYS A 166 -10.01 -5.17 -19.18
C LYS A 166 -10.97 -5.18 -17.98
N ASN A 167 -10.53 -4.63 -16.85
CA ASN A 167 -11.28 -4.66 -15.60
C ASN A 167 -12.49 -3.70 -15.64
N ASP A 168 -12.41 -2.57 -16.34
CA ASP A 168 -13.49 -1.59 -16.48
C ASP A 168 -14.71 -2.25 -17.08
N TYR A 169 -14.54 -3.00 -18.16
CA TYR A 169 -15.65 -3.73 -18.76
C TYR A 169 -16.22 -4.75 -17.77
N SER A 170 -15.39 -5.64 -17.20
CA SER A 170 -15.86 -6.69 -16.28
C SER A 170 -16.50 -6.17 -14.99
N ILE A 171 -16.01 -5.05 -14.43
CA ILE A 171 -16.45 -4.49 -13.15
C ILE A 171 -17.60 -3.49 -13.35
N LEU A 172 -17.45 -2.56 -14.28
CA LEU A 172 -18.36 -1.40 -14.40
C LEU A 172 -19.61 -1.73 -15.22
N THR A 173 -19.53 -2.68 -16.16
CA THR A 173 -20.73 -3.21 -16.85
C THR A 173 -21.41 -4.35 -16.07
N SER A 174 -20.86 -4.73 -14.91
CA SER A 174 -21.49 -5.76 -14.07
C SER A 174 -22.92 -5.36 -13.73
N SER A 175 -23.78 -6.36 -13.49
CA SER A 175 -25.18 -6.15 -13.14
C SER A 175 -25.41 -5.24 -11.92
N ILE A 176 -24.38 -5.03 -11.12
CA ILE A 176 -24.41 -4.16 -9.94
C ILE A 176 -24.36 -2.67 -10.35
N LEU A 177 -23.55 -2.33 -11.35
CA LEU A 177 -23.30 -0.94 -11.74
C LEU A 177 -24.01 -0.53 -13.04
N ASN A 178 -24.13 -1.46 -13.98
CA ASN A 178 -24.81 -1.27 -15.27
C ASN A 178 -24.41 0.04 -15.98
N ILE A 179 -23.12 0.37 -15.97
CA ILE A 179 -22.60 1.59 -16.57
C ILE A 179 -22.36 1.34 -18.07
N ASP A 180 -22.90 2.21 -18.91
CA ASP A 180 -22.73 2.13 -20.35
C ASP A 180 -21.27 2.33 -20.79
N ASN A 181 -20.89 1.64 -21.87
CA ASN A 181 -19.53 1.71 -22.44
C ASN A 181 -19.10 3.15 -22.77
N GLU A 182 -20.02 4.00 -23.22
CA GLU A 182 -19.72 5.41 -23.51
C GLU A 182 -19.27 6.17 -22.24
N VAL A 183 -19.88 5.87 -21.08
CA VAL A 183 -19.50 6.47 -19.81
C VAL A 183 -18.15 5.92 -19.34
N ILE A 184 -17.90 4.62 -19.52
CA ILE A 184 -16.62 3.99 -19.20
C ILE A 184 -15.49 4.67 -20.00
N ASP A 185 -15.68 4.88 -21.30
CA ASP A 185 -14.70 5.55 -22.15
C ASP A 185 -14.44 6.99 -21.69
N LYS A 186 -15.49 7.74 -21.32
CA LYS A 186 -15.36 9.10 -20.77
C LYS A 186 -14.54 9.08 -19.47
N VAL A 187 -14.80 8.15 -18.56
CA VAL A 187 -14.04 8.03 -17.30
C VAL A 187 -12.58 7.68 -17.57
N SER A 188 -12.30 6.77 -18.49
CA SER A 188 -10.93 6.41 -18.90
C SER A 188 -10.17 7.63 -19.45
N GLN A 189 -10.81 8.45 -20.28
CA GLN A 189 -10.23 9.69 -20.80
C GLN A 189 -10.00 10.73 -19.69
N ILE A 190 -10.95 10.92 -18.77
CA ILE A 190 -10.82 11.81 -17.62
C ILE A 190 -9.60 11.41 -16.78
N ARG A 191 -9.48 10.12 -16.46
CA ARG A 191 -8.34 9.59 -15.70
C ARG A 191 -7.01 9.89 -16.39
N LYS A 192 -6.90 9.63 -17.70
CA LYS A 192 -5.68 9.94 -18.47
C LYS A 192 -5.33 11.44 -18.38
N LYS A 193 -6.33 12.32 -18.47
CA LYS A 193 -6.14 13.78 -18.34
C LYS A 193 -5.65 14.18 -16.94
N LEU A 194 -6.21 13.58 -15.89
CA LEU A 194 -5.79 13.83 -14.50
C LEU A 194 -4.33 13.41 -14.28
N ILE A 195 -3.95 12.20 -14.74
CA ILE A 195 -2.57 11.70 -14.64
C ILE A 195 -1.60 12.62 -15.40
N MET A 196 -1.94 12.98 -16.65
CA MET A 196 -1.08 13.89 -17.43
C MET A 196 -0.88 15.24 -16.74
N ARG A 197 -1.93 15.79 -16.11
CA ARG A 197 -1.83 17.04 -15.37
C ARG A 197 -0.89 16.93 -14.16
N ARG A 198 -0.92 15.79 -13.47
CA ARG A 198 -0.03 15.53 -12.33
C ARG A 198 1.43 15.41 -12.75
N ILE A 199 1.70 14.67 -13.84
CA ILE A 199 3.07 14.40 -14.30
C ILE A 199 3.69 15.61 -15.04
N LYS A 200 2.92 16.40 -15.80
CA LYS A 200 3.43 17.50 -16.65
C LYS A 200 3.80 18.80 -15.92
N LYS A 201 4.06 18.80 -14.61
CA LYS A 201 4.56 20.01 -13.93
C LYS A 201 6.08 19.98 -13.78
N GLU A 202 6.74 20.32 -14.90
CA GLU A 202 7.98 21.11 -14.98
C GLU A 202 8.15 21.62 -16.44
N GLY A 203 8.01 22.94 -16.66
CA GLY A 203 8.56 23.67 -17.82
C GLY A 203 7.62 24.08 -18.96
N SER A 204 6.96 25.24 -18.85
CA SER A 204 6.72 26.24 -19.93
C SER A 204 5.95 27.46 -19.37
N CYS A 205 6.68 28.34 -18.70
CA CYS A 205 6.54 29.79 -18.85
C CYS A 205 7.81 30.27 -19.54
#